data_AF-A0A285SAY2-F1
#
_entry.id   AF-A0A285SAY2-F1
#
_cell.length_a   1.000
_cell.length_b   1.000
_cell.length_c   1.000
_cell.angle_alpha   90.00
_cell.angle_beta   90.00
_cell.angle_gamma   90.00
#
_symmetry.space_group_name_H-M   'P 1'
#
loop_
_entity.id
_entity.type
_entity.pdbx_description
1 polymer ?
#
loop_
_entity_poly.entity_id
_entity_poly.type
_entity_poly.pdbx_seq_one_letter_code
_entity_poly.pdbx_strand_id
1 'polypeptide(L)'
;MKFPNVIGKRDLIHAAIIGSVSGLAGVLFFILLLSSMDPKEQQQVSNQPEEEVIPVQSTEEPIVDKTAVEFFANQHGVFSSHKSALDFIAGYASLNTSAIVEIDGNFYVWSTVTPVKEELVITDDPTSFAKSFTLSASTCSNPALQSLPTHLQSNNPSKFYFEDTKNLDNKPTDWDSITSALSSISGDLSVVRLHLIAHYFNENDCMKIKL
;
A
#
# COMPACT_ATOMS: atom_id res chain seq x y z
N MET A 1 35.30 27.70 17.09
CA MET A 1 36.09 26.49 16.76
C MET A 1 36.29 26.47 15.25
N LYS A 2 37.54 26.38 14.76
CA LYS A 2 37.85 26.23 13.34
C LYS A 2 38.02 24.74 13.04
N PHE A 3 37.21 24.20 12.14
CA PHE A 3 37.40 22.84 11.62
C PHE A 3 38.56 22.84 10.61
N PRO A 4 39.60 22.02 10.77
CA PRO A 4 40.55 21.79 9.71
C PRO A 4 39.95 20.80 8.70
N ASN A 5 39.52 21.32 7.55
CA ASN A 5 39.29 20.53 6.35
C ASN A 5 40.61 20.43 5.59
N VAL A 6 41.20 19.22 5.50
CA VAL A 6 41.66 18.63 4.23
C VAL A 6 41.78 17.11 4.45
N ILE A 7 40.82 16.32 4.00
CA ILE A 7 41.03 14.86 3.88
C ILE A 7 42.11 14.67 2.82
N GLY A 8 43.22 14.05 3.18
CA GLY A 8 44.33 13.85 2.27
C GLY A 8 43.92 12.95 1.11
N LYS A 9 44.41 13.23 -0.11
CA LYS A 9 44.16 12.38 -1.29
C LYS A 9 44.48 10.89 -1.04
N ARG A 10 45.41 10.59 -0.14
CA ARG A 10 45.78 9.23 0.28
C ARG A 10 44.68 8.53 1.08
N ASP A 11 44.00 9.26 1.97
CA ASP A 11 42.90 8.70 2.78
C ASP A 11 41.66 8.46 1.92
N LEU A 12 41.42 9.31 0.92
CA LEU A 12 40.36 9.12 -0.07
C LEU A 12 40.61 7.87 -0.93
N ILE A 13 41.85 7.64 -1.36
CA ILE A 13 42.23 6.43 -2.11
C ILE A 13 42.07 5.17 -1.25
N HIS A 14 42.47 5.19 0.02
CA HIS A 14 42.27 4.06 0.93
C HIS A 14 40.78 3.76 1.15
N ALA A 15 39.96 4.78 1.35
CA ALA A 15 38.52 4.61 1.48
C ALA A 15 37.88 4.02 0.21
N ALA A 16 38.33 4.43 -0.98
CA ALA A 16 37.86 3.88 -2.24
C ALA A 16 38.25 2.39 -2.43
N ILE A 17 39.46 2.01 -2.03
CA ILE A 17 39.91 0.60 -2.09
C ILE A 17 39.10 -0.27 -1.14
N ILE A 18 38.91 0.17 0.12
CA ILE A 18 38.13 -0.59 1.11
C ILE A 18 36.68 -0.74 0.65
N GLY A 19 36.07 0.35 0.16
CA GLY A 19 34.71 0.34 -0.37
C GLY A 19 34.54 -0.60 -1.57
N SER A 20 35.53 -0.64 -2.47
CA SER A 20 35.52 -1.54 -3.62
C SER A 20 35.61 -3.02 -3.21
N VAL A 21 36.47 -3.36 -2.24
CA VAL A 21 36.61 -4.73 -1.74
C VAL A 21 35.36 -5.18 -1.00
N SER A 22 34.77 -4.34 -0.15
CA SER A 22 33.51 -4.67 0.55
C SER A 22 32.33 -4.80 -0.41
N GLY A 23 32.28 -3.97 -1.47
CA GLY A 23 31.26 -4.06 -2.50
C GLY A 23 31.33 -5.37 -3.29
N LEU A 24 32.53 -5.79 -3.69
CA LEU A 24 32.73 -7.04 -4.43
C LEU A 24 32.39 -8.26 -3.56
N ALA A 25 32.79 -8.25 -2.29
CA ALA A 25 32.43 -9.31 -1.34
C ALA A 25 30.92 -9.42 -1.13
N GLY A 26 30.21 -8.28 -1.04
CA GLY A 26 28.76 -8.24 -0.91
C GLY A 26 28.02 -8.84 -2.11
N VAL A 27 28.47 -8.52 -3.34
CA VAL A 27 27.89 -9.08 -4.57
C VAL A 27 28.10 -10.60 -4.66
N LEU A 28 29.29 -11.09 -4.33
CA LEU A 28 29.57 -12.54 -4.31
C LEU A 28 28.74 -13.28 -3.27
N PHE A 29 28.56 -12.69 -2.08
CA PHE A 29 27.70 -13.25 -1.04
C PHE A 29 26.24 -13.30 -1.49
N PHE A 30 25.75 -12.27 -2.17
CA PHE A 30 24.38 -12.22 -2.69
C PHE A 30 24.13 -13.25 -3.80
N ILE A 31 25.10 -13.46 -4.72
CA ILE A 31 25.03 -14.51 -5.74
C ILE A 31 24.99 -15.91 -5.10
N LEU A 32 25.76 -16.14 -4.02
CA LEU A 32 25.72 -17.40 -3.27
C LEU A 32 24.36 -17.65 -2.61
N LEU A 33 23.72 -16.60 -2.05
CA LEU A 33 22.37 -16.72 -1.49
C LEU A 33 21.35 -17.08 -2.58
N LEU A 34 21.39 -16.41 -3.74
CA LEU A 34 20.50 -16.71 -4.86
C LEU A 34 20.72 -18.13 -5.40
N SER A 35 21.97 -18.57 -5.53
CA SER A 35 22.29 -19.94 -5.97
C SER A 35 21.86 -21.02 -4.97
N SER A 36 21.62 -20.67 -3.70
CA SER A 36 21.10 -21.59 -2.69
C SER A 36 19.57 -21.66 -2.67
N MET A 37 18.88 -20.75 -3.36
CA MET A 37 17.42 -20.65 -3.38
C MET A 37 16.79 -21.24 -4.65
N ASP A 38 17.58 -21.72 -5.61
CA ASP A 38 17.06 -22.40 -6.79
C ASP A 38 16.93 -23.92 -6.57
N PRO A 39 15.70 -24.50 -6.62
CA PRO A 39 15.52 -25.92 -6.77
C PRO A 39 15.99 -26.34 -8.17
N LYS A 40 16.91 -27.30 -8.23
CA LYS A 40 17.39 -27.91 -9.48
C LYS A 40 16.22 -28.40 -10.33
N GLU A 41 15.93 -27.72 -11.45
CA GLU A 41 15.33 -28.38 -12.61
C GLU A 41 16.45 -28.81 -13.56
N GLN A 42 16.80 -30.10 -13.47
CA GLN A 42 17.59 -30.78 -14.47
C GLN A 42 16.72 -31.06 -15.69
N GLN A 43 17.14 -30.56 -16.85
CA GLN A 43 16.76 -31.17 -18.12
C GLN A 43 17.34 -32.59 -18.21
N GLN A 44 16.50 -33.60 -18.45
CA GLN A 44 16.79 -34.69 -19.38
C GLN A 44 15.55 -35.50 -19.79
N VAL A 45 15.40 -35.57 -21.11
CA VAL A 45 14.53 -36.37 -22.00
C VAL A 45 14.22 -37.81 -21.54
N SER A 46 12.95 -38.25 -21.61
CA SER A 46 12.54 -39.57 -22.18
C SER A 46 11.02 -39.69 -22.35
N ASN A 47 10.61 -40.60 -23.24
CA ASN A 47 9.31 -40.81 -23.88
C ASN A 47 8.09 -41.13 -22.98
N GLN A 48 6.90 -40.76 -23.48
CA GLN A 48 5.52 -41.21 -23.17
C GLN A 48 5.34 -42.75 -23.16
N PRO A 49 4.13 -43.31 -22.81
CA PRO A 49 3.06 -42.85 -21.91
C PRO A 49 2.53 -43.98 -20.99
N GLU A 50 1.96 -43.67 -19.82
CA GLU A 50 0.98 -44.56 -19.20
C GLU A 50 0.05 -43.79 -18.25
N GLU A 51 -1.25 -43.92 -18.49
CA GLU A 51 -2.33 -43.40 -17.67
C GLU A 51 -2.33 -44.09 -16.30
N GLU A 52 -2.19 -43.30 -15.25
CA GLU A 52 -2.68 -43.70 -13.93
C GLU A 52 -3.50 -42.54 -13.36
N VAL A 53 -4.81 -42.80 -13.26
CA VAL A 53 -5.85 -41.85 -12.86
C VAL A 53 -5.73 -41.64 -11.35
N ILE A 54 -5.07 -40.56 -10.93
CA ILE A 54 -5.05 -40.13 -9.52
C ILE A 54 -6.29 -39.24 -9.29
N PRO A 55 -7.11 -39.50 -8.26
CA PRO A 55 -8.33 -38.73 -8.04
C PRO A 55 -7.96 -37.30 -7.69
N VAL A 56 -8.51 -36.35 -8.47
CA VAL A 56 -8.44 -34.92 -8.18
C VAL A 56 -9.23 -34.68 -6.89
N GLN A 57 -8.52 -34.70 -5.77
CA GLN A 57 -9.00 -34.09 -4.54
C GLN A 57 -9.01 -32.59 -4.83
N SER A 58 -10.21 -32.09 -5.15
CA SER A 58 -10.49 -30.67 -5.34
C SER A 58 -10.18 -29.95 -4.04
N THR A 59 -8.91 -29.59 -3.88
CA THR A 59 -8.51 -28.53 -2.98
C THR A 59 -9.02 -27.28 -3.69
N GLU A 60 -10.13 -26.72 -3.22
CA GLU A 60 -10.42 -25.32 -3.48
C GLU A 60 -9.17 -24.56 -3.07
N GLU A 61 -8.34 -24.23 -4.05
CA GLU A 61 -7.38 -23.14 -3.88
C GLU A 61 -8.22 -21.96 -3.40
N PRO A 62 -7.84 -21.30 -2.28
CA PRO A 62 -8.51 -20.07 -1.91
C PRO A 62 -8.45 -19.19 -3.14
N ILE A 63 -9.62 -18.69 -3.58
CA ILE A 63 -9.71 -17.71 -4.66
C ILE A 63 -8.93 -16.51 -4.14
N VAL A 64 -7.62 -16.46 -4.44
CA VAL A 64 -6.75 -15.35 -4.09
C VAL A 64 -7.27 -14.21 -4.92
N ASP A 65 -7.96 -13.30 -4.25
CA ASP A 65 -8.43 -12.08 -4.84
C ASP A 65 -7.21 -11.25 -5.24
N LYS A 66 -6.83 -11.35 -6.52
CA LYS A 66 -5.67 -10.68 -7.09
C LYS A 66 -5.82 -9.15 -7.10
N THR A 67 -7.00 -8.61 -6.78
CA THR A 67 -7.26 -7.17 -6.70
C THR A 67 -7.43 -6.67 -5.26
N ALA A 68 -7.27 -7.55 -4.28
CA ALA A 68 -7.25 -7.19 -2.87
C ALA A 68 -5.88 -6.61 -2.49
N VAL A 69 -5.86 -5.40 -1.95
CA VAL A 69 -4.64 -4.68 -1.57
C VAL A 69 -4.69 -4.33 -0.09
N GLU A 70 -3.59 -4.61 0.62
CA GLU A 70 -3.43 -4.23 2.03
C GLU A 70 -3.01 -2.77 2.19
N PHE A 71 -3.58 -2.13 3.20
CA PHE A 71 -3.29 -0.78 3.64
C PHE A 71 -3.22 -0.72 5.17
N PHE A 72 -2.68 0.37 5.67
CA PHE A 72 -2.61 0.70 7.08
C PHE A 72 -3.28 2.05 7.32
N ALA A 73 -4.30 2.06 8.15
CA ALA A 73 -4.96 3.27 8.62
C ALA A 73 -4.34 3.74 9.95
N ASN A 74 -4.24 5.06 10.12
CA ASN A 74 -3.99 5.68 11.41
C ASN A 74 -5.32 5.86 12.15
N GLN A 75 -5.63 4.94 13.06
CA GLN A 75 -6.94 4.86 13.72
C GLN A 75 -6.93 5.52 15.10
N HIS A 76 -7.95 6.34 15.36
CA HIS A 76 -8.14 7.07 16.62
C HIS A 76 -9.27 6.50 17.48
N GLY A 77 -10.19 5.73 16.88
CA GLY A 77 -11.29 5.13 17.61
C GLY A 77 -12.26 4.35 16.73
N VAL A 78 -13.12 3.57 17.39
CA VAL A 78 -14.27 2.88 16.79
C VAL A 78 -15.48 3.21 17.63
N PHE A 79 -16.57 3.60 16.96
CA PHE A 79 -17.78 4.07 17.60
C PHE A 79 -18.98 3.27 17.11
N SER A 80 -19.99 3.10 17.97
CA SER A 80 -21.25 2.43 17.61
C SER A 80 -22.25 3.36 16.93
N SER A 81 -21.93 4.65 16.75
CA SER A 81 -22.77 5.60 16.03
C SER A 81 -21.93 6.67 15.32
N HIS A 82 -22.39 7.10 14.16
CA HIS A 82 -21.79 8.21 13.41
C HIS A 82 -21.70 9.49 14.26
N LYS A 83 -22.75 9.78 15.04
CA LYS A 83 -22.77 10.96 15.91
C LYS A 83 -21.65 10.93 16.95
N SER A 84 -21.39 9.79 17.58
CA SER A 84 -20.32 9.67 18.57
C SER A 84 -18.93 9.85 17.93
N ALA A 85 -18.73 9.33 16.72
CA ALA A 85 -17.50 9.54 15.96
C ALA A 85 -17.30 11.02 15.58
N LEU A 86 -18.36 11.71 15.15
CA LEU A 86 -18.32 13.15 14.87
C LEU A 86 -18.03 13.98 16.12
N ASP A 87 -18.70 13.69 17.24
CA ASP A 87 -18.50 14.40 18.50
C ASP A 87 -17.04 14.21 19.00
N PHE A 88 -16.43 13.04 18.77
CA PHE A 88 -15.02 12.79 19.04
C PHE A 88 -14.09 13.63 18.15
N ILE A 89 -14.30 13.63 16.83
CA ILE A 89 -13.50 14.44 15.89
C ILE A 89 -13.58 15.93 16.25
N ALA A 90 -14.78 16.42 16.59
CA ALA A 90 -14.98 17.81 16.99
C ALA A 90 -14.21 18.21 18.26
N GLY A 91 -13.84 17.24 19.11
CA GLY A 91 -13.00 17.45 20.28
C GLY A 91 -11.53 17.71 19.96
N TYR A 92 -11.05 17.38 18.76
CA TYR A 92 -9.64 17.41 18.40
C TYR A 92 -9.41 18.11 17.05
N ALA A 93 -8.87 19.34 17.09
CA ALA A 93 -8.58 20.11 15.87
C ALA A 93 -7.57 19.41 14.93
N SER A 94 -6.71 18.56 15.47
CA SER A 94 -5.77 17.72 14.70
C SER A 94 -6.46 16.67 13.81
N LEU A 95 -7.74 16.39 14.05
CA LEU A 95 -8.55 15.46 13.26
C LEU A 95 -9.42 16.14 12.19
N ASN A 96 -9.19 17.43 11.90
CA ASN A 96 -9.99 18.19 10.93
C ASN A 96 -9.99 17.63 9.49
N THR A 97 -8.99 16.80 9.14
CA THR A 97 -8.89 16.11 7.84
C THR A 97 -9.16 14.60 7.95
N SER A 98 -9.59 14.12 9.12
CA SER A 98 -9.96 12.72 9.31
C SER A 98 -11.24 12.37 8.56
N ALA A 99 -11.48 11.07 8.39
CA ALA A 99 -12.70 10.54 7.82
C ALA A 99 -13.30 9.49 8.77
N ILE A 100 -14.64 9.41 8.75
CA ILE A 100 -15.39 8.34 9.38
C ILE A 100 -15.67 7.29 8.31
N VAL A 101 -15.24 6.05 8.53
CA VAL A 101 -15.50 4.92 7.64
C VAL A 101 -16.44 3.95 8.34
N GLU A 102 -17.60 3.68 7.76
CA GLU A 102 -18.59 2.75 8.33
C GLU A 102 -18.37 1.32 7.81
N ILE A 103 -17.99 0.39 8.68
CA ILE A 103 -17.76 -1.01 8.32
C ILE A 103 -18.57 -1.88 9.29
N ASP A 104 -19.48 -2.69 8.73
CA ASP A 104 -20.36 -3.59 9.48
C ASP A 104 -21.11 -2.90 10.64
N GLY A 105 -21.60 -1.68 10.39
CA GLY A 105 -22.34 -0.87 11.37
C GLY A 105 -21.50 -0.21 12.46
N ASN A 106 -20.16 -0.31 12.38
CA ASN A 106 -19.23 0.37 13.26
C ASN A 106 -18.57 1.53 12.52
N PHE A 107 -18.30 2.63 13.23
CA PHE A 107 -17.79 3.87 12.68
C PHE A 107 -16.33 4.07 13.10
N TYR A 108 -15.41 3.91 12.17
CA TYR A 108 -13.96 4.00 12.41
C TYR A 108 -13.49 5.41 12.10
N VAL A 109 -12.75 6.04 13.02
CA VAL A 109 -12.13 7.36 12.80
C VAL A 109 -10.69 7.15 12.38
N TRP A 110 -10.38 7.46 11.12
CA TRP A 110 -9.05 7.36 10.53
C TRP A 110 -8.55 8.74 10.13
N SER A 111 -7.28 9.06 10.39
CA SER A 111 -6.69 10.35 9.98
C SER A 111 -5.86 10.27 8.70
N THR A 112 -5.23 9.12 8.43
CA THR A 112 -4.44 8.87 7.23
C THR A 112 -4.50 7.38 6.85
N VAL A 113 -4.24 7.08 5.58
CA VAL A 113 -4.07 5.71 5.08
C VAL A 113 -2.82 5.62 4.20
N THR A 114 -2.00 4.59 4.40
CA THR A 114 -0.78 4.31 3.61
C THR A 114 -0.66 2.83 3.25
N PRO A 115 -0.07 2.48 2.10
CA PRO A 115 0.34 1.10 1.80
C PRO A 115 1.53 0.60 2.64
N VAL A 116 2.28 1.49 3.31
CA VAL A 116 3.50 1.14 4.07
C VAL A 116 3.32 1.53 5.53
N LYS A 117 3.26 0.54 6.43
CA LYS A 117 2.97 0.76 7.86
C LYS A 117 3.91 1.77 8.52
N GLU A 118 5.18 1.74 8.17
CA GLU A 118 6.23 2.59 8.74
C GLU A 118 6.07 4.08 8.38
N GLU A 119 5.26 4.40 7.37
CA GLU A 119 4.93 5.79 7.00
C GLU A 119 3.85 6.41 7.90
N LEU A 120 3.20 5.62 8.78
CA LEU A 120 2.21 6.14 9.70
C LEU A 120 2.85 6.93 10.85
N VAL A 121 2.41 8.18 11.00
CA VAL A 121 2.75 9.02 12.14
C VAL A 121 1.73 8.80 13.24
N ILE A 122 2.11 8.05 14.27
CA ILE A 122 1.26 7.79 15.44
C ILE A 122 1.27 9.00 16.37
N THR A 123 0.09 9.39 16.87
CA THR A 123 -0.09 10.51 17.79
C THR A 123 -0.54 10.03 19.16
N ASP A 124 -0.17 10.75 20.21
CA ASP A 124 -0.61 10.45 21.59
C ASP A 124 -1.86 11.23 22.00
N ASP A 125 -2.14 12.37 21.35
CA ASP A 125 -3.29 13.23 21.65
C ASP A 125 -3.97 13.79 20.37
N PRO A 126 -5.12 13.23 19.94
CA PRO A 126 -5.69 11.99 20.46
C PRO A 126 -4.77 10.80 20.15
N THR A 127 -4.82 9.78 21.01
CA THR A 127 -4.03 8.57 20.84
C THR A 127 -4.46 7.83 19.58
N SER A 128 -3.48 7.40 18.78
CA SER A 128 -3.72 6.67 17.56
C SER A 128 -2.92 5.38 17.48
N PHE A 129 -3.27 4.50 16.55
CA PHE A 129 -2.53 3.27 16.28
C PHE A 129 -2.69 2.83 14.82
N ALA A 130 -1.72 2.06 14.34
CA ALA A 130 -1.77 1.47 13.01
C ALA A 130 -2.77 0.30 12.98
N LYS A 131 -3.75 0.39 12.10
CA LYS A 131 -4.72 -0.68 11.81
C LYS A 131 -4.54 -1.17 10.37
N SER A 132 -4.18 -2.43 10.18
CA SER A 132 -4.18 -3.05 8.85
C SER A 132 -5.61 -3.30 8.37
N PHE A 133 -5.83 -3.16 7.07
CA PHE A 133 -7.05 -3.57 6.41
C PHE A 133 -6.78 -3.92 4.96
N THR A 134 -7.67 -4.69 4.35
CA THR A 134 -7.62 -5.03 2.93
C THR A 134 -8.78 -4.37 2.20
N LEU A 135 -8.48 -3.66 1.12
CA LEU A 135 -9.47 -3.11 0.19
C LEU A 135 -9.55 -4.02 -1.04
N SER A 136 -10.76 -4.45 -1.38
CA SER A 136 -11.02 -5.26 -2.58
C SER A 136 -12.13 -4.63 -3.42
N ALA A 137 -11.96 -4.76 -4.74
CA ALA A 137 -12.93 -4.38 -5.75
C ALA A 137 -13.28 -5.55 -6.69
N SER A 138 -12.99 -6.80 -6.31
CA SER A 138 -13.16 -7.96 -7.19
C SER A 138 -14.59 -8.23 -7.62
N THR A 139 -15.56 -7.79 -6.82
CA THR A 139 -16.99 -7.94 -7.16
C THR A 139 -17.54 -6.80 -8.01
N CYS A 140 -16.74 -5.75 -8.27
CA CYS A 140 -17.16 -4.64 -9.09
C CYS A 140 -17.14 -5.02 -10.57
N SER A 141 -18.18 -4.69 -11.33
CA SER A 141 -18.23 -4.93 -12.79
C SER A 141 -17.50 -3.86 -13.60
N ASN A 142 -17.31 -2.67 -13.04
CA ASN A 142 -16.62 -1.56 -13.68
C ASN A 142 -15.10 -1.78 -13.61
N PRO A 143 -14.38 -1.92 -14.75
CA PRO A 143 -12.93 -2.13 -14.75
C PRO A 143 -12.14 -1.01 -14.04
N ALA A 144 -12.63 0.24 -14.10
CA ALA A 144 -12.00 1.35 -13.40
C ALA A 144 -12.02 1.14 -11.88
N LEU A 145 -13.15 0.68 -11.33
CA LEU A 145 -13.29 0.35 -9.92
C LEU A 145 -12.49 -0.90 -9.55
N GLN A 146 -12.46 -1.94 -10.39
CA GLN A 146 -11.67 -3.15 -10.14
C GLN A 146 -10.18 -2.84 -9.95
N SER A 147 -9.66 -1.88 -10.71
CA SER A 147 -8.25 -1.48 -10.64
C SER A 147 -7.92 -0.48 -9.52
N LEU A 148 -8.95 0.08 -8.88
CA LEU A 148 -8.81 1.18 -7.92
C LEU A 148 -7.90 0.84 -6.73
N PRO A 149 -8.03 -0.32 -6.04
CA PRO A 149 -7.15 -0.65 -4.92
C PRO A 149 -5.66 -0.62 -5.30
N THR A 150 -5.33 -1.15 -6.48
CA THR A 150 -3.95 -1.17 -7.00
C THR A 150 -3.43 0.24 -7.30
N HIS A 151 -4.27 1.12 -7.86
CA HIS A 151 -3.88 2.51 -8.11
C HIS A 151 -3.61 3.27 -6.81
N LEU A 152 -4.45 3.05 -5.80
CA LEU A 152 -4.33 3.68 -4.48
C LEU A 152 -3.08 3.21 -3.71
N GLN A 153 -2.46 2.08 -4.08
CA GLN A 153 -1.20 1.62 -3.49
C GLN A 153 0.01 2.48 -3.88
N SER A 154 -0.11 3.33 -4.91
CA SER A 154 1.01 4.18 -5.33
C SER A 154 1.37 5.23 -4.27
N ASN A 155 2.67 5.46 -4.06
CA ASN A 155 3.18 6.63 -3.33
C ASN A 155 3.68 7.75 -4.28
N ASN A 156 3.46 7.61 -5.58
CA ASN A 156 3.77 8.65 -6.58
C ASN A 156 2.57 9.62 -6.73
N PRO A 157 2.72 10.93 -6.43
CA PRO A 157 1.66 11.92 -6.57
C PRO A 157 1.09 12.03 -7.99
N SER A 158 1.93 11.98 -9.03
CA SER A 158 1.48 12.11 -10.42
C SER A 158 0.56 10.96 -10.85
N LYS A 159 0.60 9.81 -10.17
CA LYS A 159 -0.35 8.72 -10.38
C LYS A 159 -1.72 8.97 -9.73
N PHE A 160 -1.79 9.77 -8.67
CA PHE A 160 -3.05 10.16 -8.04
C PHE A 160 -3.77 11.26 -8.83
N TYR A 161 -3.01 12.19 -9.40
CA TYR A 161 -3.56 13.28 -10.21
C TYR A 161 -3.63 12.94 -11.70
N PHE A 162 -3.24 11.71 -12.10
CA PHE A 162 -3.24 11.22 -13.49
C PHE A 162 -2.59 12.21 -14.48
N GLU A 163 -1.50 12.86 -14.05
CA GLU A 163 -0.74 13.81 -14.88
C GLU A 163 -0.05 13.08 -16.05
N ASP A 164 0.18 11.78 -15.91
CA ASP A 164 0.58 10.89 -17.00
C ASP A 164 -0.64 10.46 -17.82
N THR A 165 -0.84 11.12 -18.96
CA THR A 165 -1.95 10.96 -19.92
C THR A 165 -2.10 9.58 -20.56
N LYS A 166 -1.30 8.58 -20.17
CA LYS A 166 -1.24 7.25 -20.82
C LYS A 166 -2.19 6.20 -20.24
N ASN A 167 -2.86 6.46 -19.10
CA ASN A 167 -3.69 5.47 -18.40
C ASN A 167 -5.11 5.98 -18.05
N LEU A 168 -5.64 6.94 -18.81
CA LEU A 168 -6.96 7.54 -18.56
C LEU A 168 -8.13 6.55 -18.63
N ASP A 169 -7.98 5.44 -19.35
CA ASP A 169 -9.08 4.49 -19.63
C ASP A 169 -9.52 3.65 -18.42
N ASN A 170 -8.75 3.61 -17.33
CA ASN A 170 -9.06 2.82 -16.12
C ASN A 170 -9.35 3.67 -14.88
N LYS A 171 -9.72 4.94 -15.08
CA LYS A 171 -10.00 5.88 -13.99
C LYS A 171 -11.52 6.05 -13.81
N PRO A 172 -12.03 6.10 -12.57
CA PRO A 172 -13.43 6.44 -12.33
C PRO A 172 -13.79 7.82 -12.90
N THR A 173 -15.01 7.98 -13.41
CA THR A 173 -15.43 9.20 -14.14
C THR A 173 -15.44 10.46 -13.27
N ASP A 174 -15.65 10.31 -11.97
CA ASP A 174 -15.70 11.37 -10.96
C ASP A 174 -14.33 11.72 -10.37
N TRP A 175 -13.30 10.94 -10.68
CA TRP A 175 -12.00 11.03 -10.02
C TRP A 175 -11.39 12.42 -10.10
N ASP A 176 -11.36 13.06 -11.27
CA ASP A 176 -10.77 14.39 -11.43
C ASP A 176 -11.43 15.43 -10.54
N SER A 177 -12.76 15.38 -10.47
CA SER A 177 -13.54 16.27 -9.62
C SER A 177 -13.19 16.05 -8.14
N ILE A 178 -13.10 14.79 -7.72
CA ILE A 178 -12.79 14.43 -6.33
C ILE A 178 -11.36 14.80 -5.98
N THR A 179 -10.36 14.41 -6.76
CA THR A 179 -8.96 14.73 -6.43
C THR A 179 -8.69 16.23 -6.48
N SER A 180 -9.37 16.98 -7.34
CA SER A 180 -9.32 18.44 -7.33
C SER A 180 -9.88 18.99 -6.03
N ALA A 181 -11.05 18.52 -5.58
CA ALA A 181 -11.61 18.91 -4.28
C ALA A 181 -10.68 18.53 -3.11
N LEU A 182 -10.11 17.32 -3.10
CA LEU A 182 -9.22 16.85 -2.03
C LEU A 182 -7.91 17.63 -1.97
N SER A 183 -7.39 18.13 -3.09
CA SER A 183 -6.20 19.00 -3.10
C SER A 183 -6.39 20.29 -2.31
N SER A 184 -7.64 20.75 -2.13
CA SER A 184 -7.95 21.91 -1.29
C SER A 184 -7.99 21.57 0.20
N ILE A 185 -8.14 20.28 0.55
CA ILE A 185 -8.18 19.78 1.91
C ILE A 185 -6.77 19.46 2.41
N SER A 186 -5.95 18.79 1.59
CA SER A 186 -4.60 18.38 1.98
C SER A 186 -3.70 18.12 0.77
N GLY A 187 -2.41 18.46 0.92
CA GLY A 187 -1.34 18.02 0.02
C GLY A 187 -0.71 16.69 0.42
N ASP A 188 -1.12 16.10 1.56
CA ASP A 188 -0.66 14.79 2.01
C ASP A 188 -1.42 13.68 1.27
N LEU A 189 -0.70 12.88 0.48
CA LEU A 189 -1.25 11.75 -0.25
C LEU A 189 -1.95 10.72 0.65
N SER A 190 -1.51 10.56 1.90
CA SER A 190 -2.12 9.61 2.84
C SER A 190 -3.50 10.08 3.32
N VAL A 191 -3.71 11.39 3.39
CA VAL A 191 -5.03 12.00 3.63
C VAL A 191 -5.89 11.88 2.37
N VAL A 192 -5.34 12.22 1.20
CA VAL A 192 -6.06 12.10 -0.08
C VAL A 192 -6.52 10.65 -0.32
N ARG A 193 -5.64 9.67 -0.09
CA ARG A 193 -5.92 8.24 -0.20
C ARG A 193 -7.04 7.82 0.75
N LEU A 194 -7.02 8.26 2.00
CA LEU A 194 -8.09 7.98 2.97
C LEU A 194 -9.45 8.44 2.42
N HIS A 195 -9.54 9.68 1.96
CA HIS A 195 -10.81 10.23 1.47
C HIS A 195 -11.28 9.56 0.17
N LEU A 196 -10.38 9.20 -0.74
CA LEU A 196 -10.73 8.43 -1.93
C LEU A 196 -11.27 7.04 -1.57
N ILE A 197 -10.62 6.35 -0.63
CA ILE A 197 -11.09 5.04 -0.14
C ILE A 197 -12.46 5.19 0.49
N ALA A 198 -12.64 6.15 1.40
CA ALA A 198 -13.92 6.37 2.08
C ALA A 198 -15.05 6.69 1.07
N HIS A 199 -14.80 7.58 0.10
CA HIS A 199 -15.75 7.92 -0.96
C HIS A 199 -16.14 6.69 -1.78
N TYR A 200 -15.18 6.02 -2.42
CA TYR A 200 -15.51 4.91 -3.33
C TYR A 200 -16.06 3.70 -2.59
N PHE A 201 -15.64 3.46 -1.35
CA PHE A 201 -16.22 2.41 -0.52
C PHE A 201 -17.68 2.72 -0.16
N ASN A 202 -18.01 3.97 0.19
CA ASN A 202 -19.37 4.37 0.55
C ASN A 202 -20.32 4.40 -0.66
N GLU A 203 -19.85 4.84 -1.83
CA GLU A 203 -20.68 4.97 -3.02
C GLU A 203 -20.86 3.65 -3.80
N ASN A 204 -20.12 2.59 -3.46
CA ASN A 204 -20.11 1.36 -4.24
C ASN A 204 -20.18 0.10 -3.36
N ASP A 205 -21.36 -0.53 -3.31
CA ASP A 205 -21.60 -1.78 -2.56
C ASP A 205 -20.69 -2.95 -2.96
N CYS A 206 -20.13 -2.91 -4.18
CA CYS A 206 -19.20 -3.92 -4.70
C CYS A 206 -17.79 -3.82 -4.09
N MET A 207 -17.45 -2.69 -3.50
CA MET A 207 -16.19 -2.50 -2.78
C MET A 207 -16.29 -3.16 -1.39
N LYS A 208 -15.20 -3.77 -0.94
CA LYS A 208 -15.15 -4.44 0.37
C LYS A 208 -13.90 -4.04 1.13
N ILE A 209 -14.07 -3.66 2.39
CA ILE A 209 -13.01 -3.52 3.37
C ILE A 209 -13.07 -4.71 4.33
N LYS A 210 -11.93 -5.36 4.55
CA LYS A 210 -11.75 -6.39 5.58
C LYS A 210 -10.71 -5.91 6.59
N LEU A 211 -11.07 -5.90 7.87
CA LEU A 211 -10.24 -5.40 8.98
C LEU A 211 -9.41 -6.50 9.65
#